data_AF-A0A258IJC0-F1
#
_entry.id   AF-A0A258IJC0-F1
#
_cell.length_a   1.000
_cell.length_b   1.000
_cell.length_c   1.000
_cell.angle_alpha   90.00
_cell.angle_beta   90.00
_cell.angle_gamma   90.00
#
_symmetry.space_group_name_H-M   'P 1'
#
loop_
_entity.id
_entity.type
_entity.pdbx_description
1 polymer ?
#
loop_
_entity_poly.entity_id
_entity_poly.type
_entity_poly.pdbx_seq_one_letter_code
_entity_poly.pdbx_strand_id
1 'polypeptide(L)'
;QQPLELGLVGLETDLLRRGGHRLHAFHRGLLPIPLFLEPRMSDYFSLTFSFLVSFGLSFQFPLILIAFAHLGIISSRGLALNRKYAIILIFIVAAILTPPDVLSQILLAIPLMILFEGTIWIIRRNERLTRETLKKHV
;
A
#
# COMPACT_ATOMS: atom_id res chain seq x y z
N GLN A 1 81.89 -14.65 12.42
CA GLN A 1 80.90 -15.37 11.59
C GLN A 1 79.75 -15.74 12.53
N GLN A 2 78.54 -15.19 12.53
CA GLN A 2 77.76 -14.38 11.59
C GLN A 2 76.76 -13.51 12.42
N PRO A 3 76.72 -12.18 12.29
CA PRO A 3 75.61 -11.36 12.75
C PRO A 3 74.91 -10.75 11.53
N LEU A 4 73.95 -11.45 10.92
CA LEU A 4 73.18 -10.93 9.78
C LEU A 4 71.74 -11.47 9.66
N GLU A 5 71.24 -12.19 10.66
CA GLU A 5 69.89 -12.80 10.63
C GLU A 5 68.86 -12.09 11.56
N LEU A 6 69.24 -11.03 12.28
CA LEU A 6 68.31 -10.27 13.13
C LEU A 6 67.68 -9.05 12.44
N GLY A 7 68.16 -8.66 11.27
CA GLY A 7 67.64 -7.52 10.50
C GLY A 7 66.49 -7.87 9.55
N LEU A 8 66.46 -9.10 9.04
CA LEU A 8 65.45 -9.55 8.07
C LEU A 8 64.13 -9.97 8.75
N VAL A 9 64.20 -10.56 9.94
CA VAL A 9 63.00 -10.95 10.72
C VAL A 9 62.20 -9.73 11.21
N GLY A 10 62.88 -8.59 11.42
CA GLY A 10 62.22 -7.32 11.75
C GLY A 10 61.44 -6.69 10.59
N LEU A 11 61.89 -6.87 9.35
CA LEU A 11 61.21 -6.29 8.19
C LEU A 11 60.01 -7.12 7.72
N GLU A 12 60.07 -8.45 7.88
CA GLU A 12 58.91 -9.31 7.57
C GLU A 12 57.77 -9.12 8.60
N THR A 13 58.12 -8.93 9.87
CA THR A 13 57.13 -8.65 10.92
C THR A 13 56.52 -7.25 10.79
N ASP A 14 57.27 -6.26 10.30
CA ASP A 14 56.78 -4.89 10.09
C ASP A 14 55.99 -4.75 8.77
N LEU A 15 56.29 -5.56 7.74
CA LEU A 15 55.48 -5.65 6.51
C LEU A 15 54.15 -6.38 6.76
N LEU A 16 54.11 -7.42 7.59
CA LEU A 16 52.86 -8.07 8.00
C LEU A 16 52.02 -7.17 8.93
N ARG A 17 52.64 -6.26 9.67
CA ARG A 17 51.93 -5.27 10.51
C ARG A 17 51.42 -4.07 9.71
N ARG A 18 52.13 -3.62 8.66
CA ARG A 18 51.69 -2.53 7.76
C ARG A 18 50.68 -2.97 6.69
N GLY A 19 50.68 -4.25 6.28
CA GLY A 19 49.74 -4.78 5.29
C GLY A 19 48.32 -5.05 5.83
N GLY A 20 48.19 -5.34 7.13
CA GLY A 20 46.89 -5.65 7.76
C GLY A 20 45.92 -4.47 7.85
N HIS A 21 46.41 -3.24 7.95
CA HIS A 21 45.55 -2.06 8.12
C HIS A 21 44.93 -1.52 6.82
N ARG A 22 45.39 -1.99 5.64
CA ARG A 22 44.82 -1.57 4.34
C ARG A 22 43.84 -2.57 3.72
N LEU A 23 43.75 -3.79 4.26
CA LEU A 23 42.80 -4.81 3.81
C LEU A 23 41.40 -4.62 4.42
N HIS A 24 41.31 -3.97 5.58
CA HIS A 24 40.01 -3.61 6.21
C HIS A 24 39.31 -2.40 5.56
N ALA A 25 39.98 -1.68 4.65
CA ALA A 25 39.38 -0.59 3.88
C ALA A 25 38.75 -1.07 2.56
N PHE A 26 39.21 -2.21 2.02
CA PHE A 26 38.74 -2.74 0.74
C PHE A 26 37.39 -3.50 0.87
N HIS A 27 37.12 -4.09 2.04
CA HIS A 27 35.85 -4.78 2.30
C HIS A 27 34.67 -3.85 2.66
N ARG A 28 34.89 -2.53 2.75
CA ARG A 28 33.82 -1.53 2.94
C ARG A 28 33.18 -1.04 1.63
N GLY A 29 33.66 -1.51 0.47
CA GLY A 29 33.19 -1.09 -0.86
C GLY A 29 32.46 -2.16 -1.69
N LEU A 30 32.37 -3.41 -1.22
CA LEU A 30 31.63 -4.48 -1.87
C LEU A 30 30.52 -4.91 -0.92
N LEU A 31 29.44 -4.12 -0.92
CA LEU A 31 28.17 -4.41 -0.28
C LEU A 31 27.81 -5.90 -0.48
N PRO A 32 27.92 -6.77 0.55
CA PRO A 32 27.11 -7.96 0.52
C PRO A 32 25.70 -7.42 0.73
N ILE A 33 24.88 -7.53 -0.30
CA ILE A 33 23.43 -7.39 -0.22
C ILE A 33 22.90 -8.79 0.05
N PRO A 34 22.88 -9.29 1.30
CA PRO A 34 22.01 -10.39 1.64
C PRO A 34 20.59 -9.81 1.64
N LEU A 35 20.00 -9.87 0.45
CA LEU A 35 18.60 -9.67 0.13
C LEU A 35 17.78 -10.80 0.81
N PHE A 36 17.80 -10.87 2.13
CA PHE A 36 16.80 -11.61 2.89
C PHE A 36 15.61 -10.69 3.08
N LEU A 37 14.94 -10.38 1.95
CA LEU A 37 13.50 -10.17 1.99
C LEU A 37 12.88 -11.53 2.34
N GLU A 38 12.99 -11.93 3.60
CA GLU A 38 12.00 -12.79 4.20
C GLU A 38 10.99 -11.82 4.81
N PRO A 39 10.00 -11.35 4.04
CA PRO A 39 8.91 -10.58 4.59
C PRO A 39 8.35 -11.39 5.75
N ARG A 40 8.47 -10.82 6.95
CA ARG A 40 8.12 -11.50 8.18
C ARG A 40 6.62 -11.72 8.11
N MET A 41 6.16 -12.89 8.55
CA MET A 41 4.71 -13.17 8.58
C MET A 41 3.94 -12.04 9.29
N SER A 42 4.55 -11.40 10.30
CA SER A 42 4.01 -10.21 10.98
C SER A 42 3.65 -9.06 10.04
N ASP A 43 4.47 -8.81 9.02
CA ASP A 43 4.32 -7.67 8.13
C ASP A 43 3.17 -7.92 7.15
N TYR A 44 3.06 -9.16 6.67
CA TYR A 44 1.92 -9.61 5.86
C TYR A 44 0.60 -9.59 6.63
N PHE A 45 0.59 -10.09 7.88
CA PHE A 45 -0.62 -10.08 8.71
C PHE A 45 -1.05 -8.65 9.03
N SER A 46 -0.11 -7.76 9.36
CA SER A 46 -0.39 -6.35 9.63
C SER A 46 -0.98 -5.65 8.40
N LEU A 47 -0.39 -5.85 7.22
CA LEU A 47 -0.89 -5.31 5.96
C LEU A 47 -2.31 -5.82 5.64
N THR A 48 -2.51 -7.14 5.72
CA THR A 48 -3.80 -7.77 5.42
C THR A 48 -4.89 -7.35 6.41
N PHE A 49 -4.56 -7.27 7.71
CA PHE A 49 -5.49 -6.80 8.73
C PHE A 49 -5.87 -5.34 8.53
N SER A 50 -4.90 -4.48 8.18
CA SER A 50 -5.14 -3.08 7.83
C SER A 50 -6.10 -2.95 6.65
N PHE A 51 -5.89 -3.74 5.58
CA PHE A 51 -6.81 -3.78 4.44
C PHE A 51 -8.19 -4.28 4.82
N LEU A 52 -8.29 -5.35 5.61
CA LEU A 52 -9.57 -5.90 6.05
C LEU A 52 -10.40 -4.86 6.81
N VAL A 53 -9.78 -4.18 7.78
CA VAL A 53 -10.44 -3.11 8.55
C VAL A 53 -10.84 -1.96 7.64
N SER A 54 -9.96 -1.55 6.73
CA SER A 54 -10.23 -0.42 5.83
C SER A 54 -11.32 -0.70 4.82
N PHE A 55 -11.38 -1.91 4.26
CA PHE A 55 -12.49 -2.33 3.42
C PHE A 55 -13.79 -2.34 4.23
N GLY A 56 -13.78 -2.93 5.43
CA GLY A 56 -14.94 -2.93 6.32
C GLY A 56 -15.46 -1.53 6.63
N LEU A 57 -14.57 -0.58 6.91
CA LEU A 57 -14.92 0.83 7.10
C LEU A 57 -15.47 1.46 5.80
N SER A 58 -14.86 1.16 4.66
CA SER A 58 -15.33 1.67 3.38
C SER A 58 -16.71 1.15 2.98
N PHE A 59 -17.16 -0.01 3.47
CA PHE A 59 -18.53 -0.49 3.27
C PHE A 59 -19.60 0.34 4.00
N GLN A 60 -19.21 1.11 5.02
CA GLN A 60 -20.15 2.00 5.73
C GLN A 60 -20.58 3.18 4.86
N PHE A 61 -19.67 3.70 4.03
CA PHE A 61 -19.94 4.84 3.15
C PHE A 61 -21.10 4.58 2.15
N PRO A 62 -21.13 3.46 1.40
CA PRO A 62 -22.27 2.99 0.62
C PRO A 62 -23.59 2.94 1.39
N LEU A 63 -23.57 2.36 2.59
CA LEU A 63 -24.77 2.19 3.41
C LEU A 63 -25.34 3.56 3.78
N ILE A 64 -24.47 4.50 4.15
CA ILE A 64 -24.84 5.89 4.44
C ILE A 64 -25.42 6.57 3.19
N LEU A 65 -24.81 6.39 2.01
CA LEU A 65 -25.31 6.96 0.76
C LEU A 65 -26.71 6.43 0.40
N ILE A 66 -26.94 5.13 0.59
CA ILE A 66 -28.25 4.51 0.36
C ILE A 66 -29.29 5.06 1.34
N ALA A 67 -28.92 5.23 2.61
CA ALA A 67 -29.80 5.83 3.62
C ALA A 67 -30.17 7.28 3.25
N PHE A 68 -29.19 8.11 2.86
CA PHE A 68 -29.46 9.48 2.40
C PHE A 68 -30.28 9.54 1.12
N ALA A 69 -30.11 8.58 0.21
CA ALA A 69 -30.95 8.47 -0.96
C ALA A 69 -32.39 8.09 -0.60
N HIS A 70 -32.59 7.24 0.41
CA HIS A 70 -33.91 6.88 0.91
C HIS A 70 -34.61 8.07 1.58
N LEU A 71 -33.86 8.96 2.22
CA LEU A 71 -34.36 10.23 2.76
C LEU A 71 -34.63 11.29 1.68
N GLY A 72 -34.31 11.03 0.41
CA GLY A 72 -34.51 11.97 -0.70
C GLY A 72 -33.48 13.12 -0.77
N ILE A 73 -32.44 13.09 0.08
CA ILE A 73 -31.40 14.13 0.13
C ILE A 73 -30.44 13.99 -1.06
N ILE A 74 -30.18 12.75 -1.49
CA ILE A 74 -29.23 12.44 -2.56
C ILE A 74 -29.95 11.69 -3.68
N SER A 75 -29.70 12.08 -4.93
CA SER A 75 -30.20 11.38 -6.12
C SER A 75 -29.11 10.57 -6.82
N SER A 76 -29.51 9.51 -7.52
CA SER A 76 -28.62 8.69 -8.36
C SER A 76 -27.86 9.52 -9.39
N ARG A 77 -28.51 10.56 -9.94
CA ARG A 77 -27.92 11.48 -10.92
C ARG A 77 -26.86 12.38 -10.28
N GLY A 78 -27.09 12.88 -9.06
CA GLY A 78 -26.13 13.67 -8.31
C GLY A 78 -24.87 12.87 -7.93
N LEU A 79 -25.05 11.62 -7.51
CA LEU A 79 -23.93 10.70 -7.25
C LEU A 79 -23.14 10.38 -8.52
N ALA A 80 -23.83 10.16 -9.65
CA ALA A 80 -23.19 9.91 -10.93
C ALA A 80 -22.38 11.11 -11.47
N LEU A 81 -22.78 12.34 -11.16
CA LEU A 81 -22.01 13.55 -11.50
C LEU A 81 -20.72 13.68 -10.66
N ASN A 82 -20.74 13.16 -9.43
CA ASN A 82 -19.64 13.26 -8.48
C ASN A 82 -18.67 12.06 -8.49
N ARG A 83 -18.70 11.22 -9.54
CA ARG A 83 -17.80 10.06 -9.71
C ARG A 83 -16.32 10.39 -9.52
N LYS A 84 -15.88 11.55 -10.02
CA LYS A 84 -14.50 12.04 -9.88
C LYS A 84 -14.05 12.19 -8.42
N TYR A 85 -14.95 12.62 -7.54
CA TYR A 85 -14.63 12.79 -6.11
C TYR A 85 -14.46 11.44 -5.40
N ALA A 86 -15.28 10.45 -5.77
CA ALA A 86 -15.14 9.09 -5.24
C ALA A 86 -13.80 8.45 -5.67
N ILE A 87 -13.40 8.61 -6.93
CA ILE A 87 -12.12 8.09 -7.44
C ILE A 87 -10.94 8.72 -6.68
N ILE A 88 -10.96 10.04 -6.49
CA ILE A 88 -9.90 10.74 -5.74
C ILE A 88 -9.85 10.25 -4.29
N LEU A 89 -11.01 10.10 -3.63
CA LEU A 89 -11.09 9.60 -2.25
C LEU A 89 -10.51 8.18 -2.14
N ILE A 90 -10.86 7.29 -3.07
CA ILE A 90 -10.35 5.91 -3.12
C ILE A 90 -8.82 5.90 -3.27
N PHE A 91 -8.27 6.76 -4.13
CA PHE A 91 -6.83 6.87 -4.31
C PHE A 91 -6.12 7.41 -3.05
N ILE A 92 -6.71 8.38 -2.35
CA ILE A 92 -6.18 8.91 -1.09
C ILE A 92 -6.18 7.83 -0.01
N VAL A 93 -7.31 7.12 0.15
CA VAL A 93 -7.44 6.03 1.12
C VAL A 93 -6.44 4.93 0.82
N ALA A 94 -6.29 4.54 -0.46
CA ALA A 94 -5.31 3.55 -0.85
C ALA A 94 -3.88 4.00 -0.54
N ALA A 95 -3.50 5.24 -0.87
CA ALA A 95 -2.16 5.77 -0.58
C ALA A 95 -1.83 5.87 0.93
N ILE A 96 -2.83 5.97 1.80
CA ILE A 96 -2.64 5.96 3.26
C ILE A 96 -2.42 4.53 3.77
N LEU A 97 -3.09 3.55 3.16
CA LEU A 97 -3.16 2.17 3.65
C LEU A 97 -2.08 1.26 3.07
N THR A 98 -1.80 1.41 1.78
CA THR A 98 -0.66 0.78 1.14
C THR A 98 0.53 1.72 1.22
N PRO A 99 1.76 1.24 1.45
CA PRO A 99 2.95 2.00 1.04
C PRO A 99 2.80 2.42 -0.45
N PRO A 100 3.55 3.42 -0.94
CA PRO A 100 3.38 3.99 -2.29
C PRO A 100 3.82 3.01 -3.40
N ASP A 101 3.13 1.87 -3.50
CA ASP A 101 3.25 0.84 -4.52
C ASP A 101 2.03 0.89 -5.42
N VAL A 102 2.26 1.22 -6.68
CA VAL A 102 1.21 1.42 -7.69
C VAL A 102 0.40 0.15 -7.91
N LEU A 103 1.03 -1.02 -7.88
CA LEU A 103 0.33 -2.29 -8.14
C LEU A 103 -0.63 -2.64 -7.00
N SER A 104 -0.15 -2.60 -5.76
CA SER A 104 -1.00 -2.81 -4.57
C SER A 104 -2.11 -1.77 -4.46
N GLN A 105 -1.81 -0.50 -4.81
CA GLN A 105 -2.78 0.59 -4.80
C GLN A 105 -3.92 0.37 -5.81
N ILE A 106 -3.61 -0.07 -7.04
CA ILE A 106 -4.63 -0.39 -8.05
C ILE A 106 -5.44 -1.62 -7.63
N LEU A 107 -4.78 -2.65 -7.09
CA LEU A 107 -5.44 -3.86 -6.62
C LEU A 107 -6.46 -3.57 -5.50
N LEU A 108 -6.17 -2.58 -4.64
CA LEU A 108 -7.09 -2.08 -3.61
C LEU A 108 -8.17 -1.15 -4.17
N ALA A 109 -7.83 -0.31 -5.16
CA ALA A 109 -8.75 0.67 -5.73
C ALA A 109 -9.88 0.02 -6.55
N ILE A 110 -9.59 -1.05 -7.30
CA ILE A 110 -10.58 -1.78 -8.11
C ILE A 110 -11.81 -2.22 -7.28
N PRO A 111 -11.68 -2.98 -6.19
CA PRO A 111 -12.82 -3.40 -5.39
C PRO A 111 -13.59 -2.22 -4.79
N LEU A 112 -12.90 -1.15 -4.37
CA LEU A 112 -13.56 0.07 -3.86
C LEU A 112 -14.38 0.79 -4.94
N MET A 113 -13.86 0.85 -6.18
CA MET A 113 -14.62 1.41 -7.31
C MET A 113 -15.86 0.59 -7.64
N ILE A 114 -15.75 -0.74 -7.64
CA ILE A 114 -16.90 -1.64 -7.86
C ILE A 114 -17.99 -1.38 -6.81
N LEU A 115 -17.56 -1.20 -5.56
CA LEU A 115 -18.44 -0.94 -4.43
C LEU A 115 -19.21 0.39 -4.60
N PHE A 116 -18.51 1.43 -5.04
CA PHE A 116 -19.13 2.72 -5.36
C PHE A 116 -20.12 2.62 -6.54
N GLU A 117 -19.76 1.91 -7.61
CA GLU A 117 -20.65 1.71 -8.76
C GLU A 117 -21.90 0.91 -8.38
N GLY A 118 -21.72 -0.14 -7.58
CA GLY A 118 -22.81 -0.95 -7.04
C GLY A 118 -23.79 -0.12 -6.21
N THR A 119 -23.27 0.84 -5.43
CA THR A 119 -24.09 1.77 -4.65
C THR A 119 -24.98 2.63 -5.55
N ILE A 120 -24.41 3.23 -6.60
CA ILE A 120 -25.16 4.03 -7.57
C ILE A 120 -26.23 3.18 -8.25
N TRP A 121 -25.91 1.93 -8.60
CA TRP A 121 -26.83 1.01 -9.24
C TRP A 121 -28.03 0.68 -8.34
N ILE A 122 -27.80 0.40 -7.05
CA ILE A 122 -28.85 0.15 -6.06
C ILE A 122 -29.76 1.37 -5.91
N ILE A 123 -29.18 2.56 -5.75
CA ILE A 123 -29.95 3.81 -5.59
C ILE A 123 -30.81 4.08 -6.83
N ARG A 124 -30.23 3.90 -8.03
CA ARG A 124 -30.96 4.05 -9.30
C ARG A 124 -32.12 3.07 -9.42
N ARG A 125 -31.95 1.82 -8.95
CA ARG A 125 -33.03 0.83 -8.94
C ARG A 125 -34.14 1.24 -7.98
N ASN A 126 -33.78 1.73 -6.78
CA ASN A 126 -34.75 2.19 -5.79
C ASN A 126 -35.59 3.37 -6.29
N GLU A 127 -34.97 4.37 -6.91
CA GLU A 127 -35.67 5.53 -7.48
C GLU A 127 -36.68 5.17 -8.58
N ARG A 128 -36.41 4.11 -9.36
CA ARG A 128 -37.33 3.64 -10.41
C ARG A 128 -38.57 3.02 -9.81
N LEU A 129 -38.40 2.21 -8.77
CA LEU A 129 -39.51 1.54 -8.08
C LEU A 129 -40.49 2.57 -7.50
N THR A 130 -39.99 3.61 -6.84
CA THR A 130 -40.84 4.68 -6.27
C THR A 130 -41.64 5.42 -7.34
N ARG A 131 -41.04 5.70 -8.51
CA ARG A 131 -41.73 6.38 -9.63
C ARG A 131 -42.82 5.53 -10.26
N GLU A 132 -42.63 4.21 -10.31
CA GLU A 132 -43.63 3.27 -10.83
C GLU A 132 -44.85 3.15 -9.90
N THR A 133 -44.64 3.16 -8.58
CA THR A 133 -45.75 3.11 -7.61
C THR A 133 -46.62 4.38 -7.65
N LEU A 134 -45.99 5.55 -7.84
CA LEU A 134 -46.70 6.84 -7.95
C LEU A 134 -47.54 6.93 -9.23
N LYS A 135 -47.05 6.42 -10.36
CA LYS A 135 -47.80 6.39 -11.63
C LYS A 135 -48.98 5.42 -11.64
N LYS A 136 -49.00 4.43 -10.76
CA LYS A 136 -50.06 3.42 -10.70
C LYS A 136 -51.28 3.86 -9.90
N HIS A 137 -51.17 4.96 -9.15
CA HIS A 137 -52.22 5.51 -8.28
C HIS A 137 -52.71 6.90 -8.71
N VAL A 138 -52.28 7.39 -9.87
CA VAL A 138 -52.76 8.62 -10.54
C VAL A 138 -53.33 8.22 -11.89
#